data_AF-A0A7G9SKT1-F1
#
_entry.id   AF-A0A7G9SKT1-F1
#
_cell.length_a   1.000
_cell.length_b   1.000
_cell.length_c   1.000
_cell.angle_alpha   90.00
_cell.angle_beta   90.00
_cell.angle_gamma   90.00
#
_symmetry.space_group_name_H-M   'P 1'
#
loop_
_entity.id
_entity.type
_entity.pdbx_description
1 polymer ?
#
loop_
_entity_poly.entity_id
_entity_poly.type
_entity_poly.pdbx_seq_one_letter_code
_entity_poly.pdbx_strand_id
1 'polypeptide(L)'
;MVVCAAVAGFLLSPTRQPANAATYSVPLTPARAASLVQATTGEAANDMQAIGDRAKVINAALPFASGPLLSARPFAAAGSDVDQRRALLCLTQAVYYEAGFEPMDGRRAVAQVILNRMRHPAFPKSICGVVYQNNGRICQFTFVCDGALTRRPAGAAWQQAETIARAALAGYVEKSVGSATHYHANYVAPRWAPLLAKVSQLGQHIFYRWPGSWGQPAAFTGRYVGEPRDPLSLRPVAPAVFGPITADAVTAAPVVAGPPVPRAENDVGGLLDTTKGWTLSIPDPRETSGAASKLIAAQERKAAKPVETAAAGTVAGAISGTR
;
A
#
# COMPACT_ATOMS: atom_id res chain seq x y z
N MET A 1 -4.01 55.74 -61.18
CA MET A 1 -5.13 55.54 -60.24
C MET A 1 -5.34 54.04 -60.09
N VAL A 2 -4.86 53.45 -59.00
CA VAL A 2 -5.00 52.01 -58.71
C VAL A 2 -5.99 51.89 -57.56
N VAL A 3 -7.08 51.14 -57.78
CA VAL A 3 -8.12 50.88 -56.79
C VAL A 3 -7.74 49.63 -55.99
N CYS A 4 -7.60 49.79 -54.68
CA CYS A 4 -7.44 48.71 -53.72
C CYS A 4 -8.77 47.95 -53.54
N ALA A 5 -8.76 46.62 -53.75
CA ALA A 5 -9.80 45.73 -53.25
C ALA A 5 -9.22 44.91 -52.09
N ALA A 6 -9.77 45.11 -50.90
CA ALA A 6 -9.41 44.35 -49.70
C ALA A 6 -10.13 43.00 -49.71
N VAL A 7 -9.36 41.90 -49.71
CA VAL A 7 -9.88 40.54 -49.48
C VAL A 7 -9.68 40.22 -48.00
N ALA A 8 -10.77 40.10 -47.26
CA ALA A 8 -10.76 39.67 -45.86
C ALA A 8 -10.51 38.15 -45.80
N GLY A 9 -9.34 37.75 -45.29
CA GLY A 9 -9.00 36.36 -45.02
C GLY A 9 -9.69 35.87 -43.74
N PHE A 10 -10.65 34.96 -43.89
CA PHE A 10 -11.18 34.18 -42.77
C PHE A 10 -10.15 33.11 -42.38
N LEU A 11 -9.45 33.34 -41.27
CA LEU A 11 -8.62 32.33 -40.62
C LEU A 11 -9.53 31.27 -39.99
N LEU A 12 -9.66 30.11 -40.63
CA LEU A 12 -10.25 28.93 -40.01
C LEU A 12 -9.29 28.39 -38.93
N SER A 13 -9.54 28.78 -37.68
CA SER A 13 -8.98 28.08 -36.52
C SER A 13 -9.45 26.63 -36.52
N PRO A 14 -8.55 25.63 -36.35
CA PRO A 14 -8.99 24.25 -36.21
C PRO A 14 -9.72 24.14 -34.87
N THR A 15 -11.03 23.91 -34.92
CA THR A 15 -11.83 23.61 -33.75
C THR A 15 -11.28 22.33 -33.12
N ARG A 16 -10.61 22.48 -31.98
CA ARG A 16 -10.21 21.37 -31.12
C ARG A 16 -11.51 20.69 -30.66
N GLN A 17 -11.90 19.64 -31.36
CA GLN A 17 -13.02 18.81 -30.96
C GLN A 17 -12.70 18.23 -29.57
N PRO A 18 -13.50 18.50 -28.52
CA PRO A 18 -13.28 17.84 -27.26
C PRO A 18 -13.50 16.35 -27.51
N ALA A 19 -12.47 15.56 -27.23
CA ALA A 19 -12.55 14.11 -27.21
C ALA A 19 -13.51 13.69 -26.09
N ASN A 20 -14.81 13.75 -26.36
CA ASN A 20 -15.84 13.11 -25.57
C ASN A 20 -15.74 11.60 -25.82
N ALA A 21 -14.70 10.98 -25.26
CA ALA A 21 -14.75 9.56 -24.95
C ALA A 21 -15.75 9.40 -23.79
N ALA A 22 -17.04 9.49 -24.11
CA ALA A 22 -18.09 9.02 -23.24
C ALA A 22 -17.92 7.50 -23.13
N THR A 23 -17.04 7.06 -22.23
CA THR A 23 -17.01 5.68 -21.75
C THR A 23 -18.40 5.36 -21.24
N TYR A 24 -19.16 4.57 -22.00
CA TYR A 24 -20.44 4.01 -21.58
C TYR A 24 -20.23 3.15 -20.33
N SER A 25 -20.22 3.78 -19.16
CA SER A 25 -20.26 3.08 -17.89
C SER A 25 -21.72 2.72 -17.63
N VAL A 26 -22.07 1.44 -17.79
CA VAL A 26 -23.39 0.94 -17.43
C VAL A 26 -23.68 1.34 -15.97
N PRO A 27 -24.76 2.08 -15.67
CA PRO A 27 -25.12 2.43 -14.31
C PRO A 27 -25.37 1.17 -13.49
N LEU A 28 -24.77 1.09 -12.29
CA LEU A 28 -25.12 0.03 -11.34
C LEU A 28 -26.38 0.42 -10.57
N THR A 29 -27.36 -0.48 -10.52
CA THR A 29 -28.55 -0.29 -9.69
C THR A 29 -28.17 -0.34 -8.20
N PRO A 30 -28.90 0.35 -7.30
CA PRO A 30 -28.63 0.30 -5.85
C PRO A 30 -28.64 -1.13 -5.30
N ALA A 31 -29.55 -1.99 -5.75
CA ALA A 31 -29.62 -3.39 -5.34
C ALA A 31 -28.37 -4.18 -5.75
N ARG A 32 -27.89 -3.98 -7.00
CA ARG A 32 -26.65 -4.62 -7.47
C ARG A 32 -25.44 -4.10 -6.72
N ALA A 33 -25.39 -2.80 -6.42
CA ALA A 33 -24.32 -2.22 -5.63
C ALA A 33 -24.30 -2.79 -4.20
N ALA A 34 -25.46 -2.91 -3.54
CA ALA A 34 -25.57 -3.52 -2.21
C ALA A 34 -25.13 -5.00 -2.22
N SER A 35 -25.53 -5.78 -3.22
CA SER A 35 -25.09 -7.16 -3.40
C SER A 35 -23.58 -7.28 -3.59
N LEU A 36 -22.98 -6.38 -4.39
CA LEU A 36 -21.54 -6.34 -4.58
C LEU A 36 -20.79 -5.97 -3.29
N VAL A 37 -21.32 -5.03 -2.49
CA VAL A 37 -20.77 -4.70 -1.16
C VAL A 37 -20.85 -5.91 -0.24
N GLN A 38 -21.99 -6.59 -0.20
CA GLN A 38 -22.15 -7.80 0.61
C GLN A 38 -21.16 -8.90 0.21
N ALA A 39 -20.93 -9.11 -1.08
CA ALA A 39 -19.99 -10.13 -1.58
C ALA A 39 -18.51 -9.79 -1.29
N THR A 40 -18.19 -8.52 -1.05
CA THR A 40 -16.80 -8.03 -0.90
C THR A 40 -16.47 -7.61 0.53
N THR A 41 -17.37 -7.83 1.48
CA THR A 41 -17.19 -7.46 2.89
C THR A 41 -17.48 -8.61 3.83
N GLY A 42 -16.94 -8.54 5.05
CA GLY A 42 -17.22 -9.51 6.11
C GLY A 42 -16.84 -10.95 5.75
N GLU A 43 -17.68 -11.91 6.16
CA GLU A 43 -17.46 -13.35 5.95
C GLU A 43 -17.41 -13.74 4.47
N ALA A 44 -18.23 -13.11 3.63
CA ALA A 44 -18.25 -13.37 2.18
C ALA A 44 -16.95 -12.93 1.48
N ALA A 45 -16.27 -11.89 1.99
CA ALA A 45 -14.99 -11.43 1.42
C ALA A 45 -13.88 -12.49 1.49
N ASN A 46 -13.97 -13.39 2.48
CA ASN A 46 -13.01 -14.46 2.74
C ASN A 46 -13.42 -15.80 2.15
N ASP A 47 -14.55 -15.87 1.44
CA ASP A 47 -14.98 -17.09 0.78
C ASP A 47 -14.09 -17.38 -0.44
N MET A 48 -13.26 -18.42 -0.34
CA MET A 48 -12.24 -18.76 -1.34
C MET A 48 -12.73 -19.87 -2.28
N GLN A 49 -12.56 -19.64 -3.58
CA GLN A 49 -12.71 -20.69 -4.60
C GLN A 49 -11.50 -21.63 -4.62
N ALA A 50 -10.29 -21.10 -4.45
CA ALA A 50 -9.05 -21.87 -4.43
C ALA A 50 -7.91 -21.10 -3.73
N ILE A 51 -6.87 -21.83 -3.36
CA ILE A 51 -5.57 -21.32 -2.89
C ILE A 51 -4.42 -22.01 -3.64
N GLY A 52 -3.21 -21.46 -3.56
CA GLY A 52 -2.00 -22.04 -4.16
C GLY A 52 -2.02 -22.03 -5.69
N ASP A 53 -1.48 -23.07 -6.32
CA ASP A 53 -1.30 -23.11 -7.77
C ASP A 53 -2.62 -23.13 -8.54
N ARG A 54 -3.66 -23.77 -7.99
CA ARG A 54 -5.00 -23.72 -8.58
C ARG A 54 -5.54 -22.28 -8.63
N ALA A 55 -5.28 -21.48 -7.60
CA ALA A 55 -5.66 -20.07 -7.59
C ALA A 55 -4.91 -19.28 -8.65
N LYS A 56 -3.60 -19.52 -8.82
CA LYS A 56 -2.81 -18.86 -9.87
C LYS A 56 -3.40 -19.11 -11.27
N VAL A 57 -3.81 -20.34 -11.57
CA VAL A 57 -4.44 -20.69 -12.85
C VAL A 57 -5.78 -19.97 -13.04
N ILE A 58 -6.66 -19.99 -12.03
CA ILE A 58 -7.96 -19.29 -12.07
C ILE A 58 -7.75 -17.80 -12.30
N ASN A 59 -6.84 -17.19 -11.54
CA ASN A 59 -6.55 -15.76 -11.61
C ASN A 59 -5.94 -15.35 -12.94
N ALA A 60 -5.06 -16.18 -13.52
CA ALA A 60 -4.49 -15.95 -14.85
C ALA A 60 -5.55 -16.01 -15.95
N ALA A 61 -6.56 -16.88 -15.81
CA ALA A 61 -7.66 -17.00 -16.76
C ALA A 61 -8.66 -15.82 -16.71
N LEU A 62 -8.75 -15.09 -15.59
CA LEU A 62 -9.59 -13.90 -15.49
C LEU A 62 -9.02 -12.76 -16.36
N PRO A 63 -9.80 -12.25 -17.34
CA PRO A 63 -9.34 -11.19 -18.23
C PRO A 63 -9.21 -9.87 -17.48
N PHE A 64 -8.27 -9.02 -17.91
CA PHE A 64 -8.22 -7.64 -17.49
C PHE A 64 -9.41 -6.86 -18.08
N ALA A 65 -9.89 -5.87 -17.32
CA ALA A 65 -10.96 -5.00 -17.73
C ALA A 65 -10.54 -4.20 -18.98
N SER A 66 -11.43 -4.15 -19.96
CA SER A 66 -11.26 -3.33 -21.15
C SER A 66 -11.57 -1.85 -20.86
N GLY A 67 -10.95 -0.95 -21.65
CA GLY A 67 -11.16 0.49 -21.57
C GLY A 67 -10.06 1.25 -20.81
N PRO A 68 -10.14 2.59 -20.78
CA PRO A 68 -9.10 3.42 -20.20
C PRO A 68 -9.06 3.28 -18.68
N LEU A 69 -7.85 3.08 -18.14
CA LEU A 69 -7.61 3.16 -16.71
C LEU A 69 -7.48 4.62 -16.29
N LEU A 70 -8.55 5.17 -15.73
CA LEU A 70 -8.56 6.55 -15.25
C LEU A 70 -7.84 6.64 -13.90
N SER A 71 -6.91 7.58 -13.80
CA SER A 71 -6.16 7.85 -12.59
C SER A 71 -7.03 8.45 -11.50
N ALA A 72 -6.76 8.08 -10.24
CA ALA A 72 -7.38 8.73 -9.09
C ALA A 72 -6.92 10.19 -8.98
N ARG A 73 -7.75 11.02 -8.33
CA ARG A 73 -7.35 12.40 -8.00
C ARG A 73 -6.21 12.38 -6.97
N PRO A 74 -5.26 13.32 -6.98
CA PRO A 74 -4.30 13.49 -5.89
C PRO A 74 -5.01 13.67 -4.54
N PHE A 75 -4.42 13.14 -3.46
CA PHE A 75 -4.91 13.35 -2.09
C PHE A 75 -3.90 14.16 -1.29
N ALA A 76 -4.36 15.25 -0.68
CA ALA A 76 -3.59 15.99 0.31
C ALA A 76 -4.23 15.76 1.66
N ALA A 77 -3.47 15.21 2.61
CA ALA A 77 -3.93 15.10 3.99
C ALA A 77 -4.26 16.51 4.52
N ALA A 78 -5.46 16.66 5.04
CA ALA A 78 -5.95 17.89 5.65
C ALA A 78 -6.26 17.64 7.14
N GLY A 79 -6.69 18.66 7.86
CA GLY A 79 -7.01 18.55 9.29
C GLY A 79 -5.83 18.85 10.21
N SER A 80 -5.97 18.53 11.49
CA SER A 80 -4.99 18.88 12.52
C SER A 80 -3.68 18.10 12.35
N ASP A 81 -2.60 18.60 12.94
CA ASP A 81 -1.33 17.87 13.02
C ASP A 81 -1.48 16.46 13.63
N VAL A 82 -2.43 16.31 14.56
CA VAL A 82 -2.73 15.01 15.19
C VAL A 82 -3.38 14.08 14.18
N ASP A 83 -4.34 14.57 13.37
CA ASP A 83 -4.96 13.78 12.30
C ASP A 83 -3.93 13.35 11.27
N GLN A 84 -3.05 14.25 10.84
CA GLN A 84 -2.01 13.94 9.87
C GLN A 84 -1.03 12.87 10.38
N ARG A 85 -0.62 12.95 11.65
CA ARG A 85 0.24 11.92 12.28
C ARG A 85 -0.45 10.57 12.38
N ARG A 86 -1.74 10.53 12.74
CA ARG A 86 -2.53 9.28 12.80
C ARG A 86 -2.72 8.67 11.42
N ALA A 87 -3.09 9.48 10.42
CA ALA A 87 -3.23 9.06 9.04
C ALA A 87 -1.93 8.46 8.50
N LEU A 88 -0.80 9.11 8.76
CA LEU A 88 0.52 8.61 8.40
C LEU A 88 0.80 7.26 9.05
N LEU A 89 0.57 7.11 10.35
CA LEU A 89 0.80 5.86 11.06
C LEU A 89 -0.05 4.72 10.49
N CYS A 90 -1.36 4.93 10.33
CA CYS A 90 -2.27 3.90 9.82
C CYS A 90 -1.93 3.50 8.38
N LEU A 91 -1.61 4.45 7.52
CA LEU A 91 -1.21 4.16 6.14
C LEU A 91 0.15 3.43 6.08
N THR A 92 1.10 3.82 6.94
CA THR A 92 2.42 3.17 7.05
C THR A 92 2.27 1.71 7.47
N GLN A 93 1.46 1.45 8.50
CA GLN A 93 1.17 0.08 8.96
C GLN A 93 0.60 -0.76 7.82
N ALA A 94 -0.41 -0.24 7.13
CA ALA A 94 -1.03 -0.99 6.05
C ALA A 94 -0.04 -1.29 4.91
N VAL A 95 0.76 -0.32 4.47
CA VAL A 95 1.78 -0.57 3.43
C VAL A 95 2.83 -1.58 3.91
N TYR A 96 3.27 -1.49 5.16
CA TYR A 96 4.27 -2.39 5.72
C TYR A 96 3.77 -3.84 5.79
N TYR A 97 2.60 -4.07 6.40
CA TYR A 97 2.10 -5.42 6.64
C TYR A 97 1.49 -6.07 5.40
N GLU A 98 0.95 -5.28 4.48
CA GLU A 98 0.31 -5.83 3.28
C GLU A 98 1.27 -5.97 2.10
N ALA A 99 2.26 -5.09 1.98
CA ALA A 99 3.09 -5.00 0.78
C ALA A 99 4.58 -4.85 1.06
N GLY A 100 5.06 -5.03 2.30
CA GLY A 100 6.44 -4.75 2.68
C GLY A 100 7.53 -5.41 1.82
N PHE A 101 7.20 -6.50 1.12
CA PHE A 101 8.11 -7.25 0.23
C PHE A 101 7.72 -7.18 -1.25
N GLU A 102 6.65 -6.47 -1.57
CA GLU A 102 6.26 -6.22 -2.95
C GLU A 102 7.24 -5.25 -3.63
N PRO A 103 7.27 -5.24 -4.97
CA PRO A 103 7.94 -4.19 -5.71
C PRO A 103 7.37 -2.80 -5.36
N MET A 104 8.14 -1.75 -5.66
CA MET A 104 7.82 -0.38 -5.22
C MET A 104 6.45 0.12 -5.70
N ASP A 105 6.04 -0.24 -6.92
CA ASP A 105 4.70 0.04 -7.45
C ASP A 105 3.60 -0.71 -6.69
N GLY A 106 3.80 -1.99 -6.34
CA GLY A 106 2.87 -2.77 -5.52
C GLY A 106 2.63 -2.17 -4.13
N ARG A 107 3.69 -1.65 -3.49
CA ARG A 107 3.58 -0.92 -2.21
C ARG A 107 2.79 0.38 -2.33
N ARG A 108 3.08 1.18 -3.36
CA ARG A 108 2.35 2.43 -3.64
C ARG A 108 0.89 2.15 -4.02
N ALA A 109 0.64 1.03 -4.70
CA ALA A 109 -0.69 0.60 -5.08
C ALA A 109 -1.57 0.27 -3.88
N VAL A 110 -1.05 -0.41 -2.84
CA VAL A 110 -1.79 -0.63 -1.59
C VAL A 110 -2.16 0.70 -0.92
N ALA A 111 -1.21 1.65 -0.84
CA ALA A 111 -1.50 2.98 -0.33
C ALA A 111 -2.62 3.67 -1.13
N GLN A 112 -2.56 3.58 -2.46
CA GLN A 112 -3.56 4.15 -3.36
C GLN A 112 -4.94 3.50 -3.17
N VAL A 113 -5.02 2.18 -2.99
CA VAL A 113 -6.29 1.47 -2.70
C VAL A 113 -6.93 1.98 -1.41
N ILE A 114 -6.15 2.21 -0.36
CA ILE A 114 -6.67 2.73 0.91
C ILE A 114 -7.25 4.13 0.74
N LEU A 115 -6.56 5.01 0.00
CA LEU A 115 -7.07 6.35 -0.31
C LEU A 115 -8.31 6.31 -1.22
N ASN A 116 -8.35 5.37 -2.17
CA ASN A 116 -9.51 5.12 -3.02
C ASN A 116 -10.71 4.64 -2.20
N ARG A 117 -10.52 3.68 -1.29
CA ARG A 117 -11.55 3.23 -0.35
C ARG A 117 -12.11 4.39 0.44
N MET A 118 -11.24 5.17 1.11
CA MET A 118 -11.67 6.33 1.91
C MET A 118 -12.60 7.29 1.14
N ARG A 119 -12.33 7.49 -0.16
CA ARG A 119 -13.12 8.35 -1.03
C ARG A 119 -14.36 7.69 -1.64
N HIS A 120 -14.47 6.37 -1.62
CA HIS A 120 -15.60 5.67 -2.20
C HIS A 120 -16.74 5.51 -1.19
N PRO A 121 -18.02 5.76 -1.54
CA PRO A 121 -19.15 5.77 -0.61
C PRO A 121 -19.30 4.50 0.25
N ALA A 122 -18.90 3.35 -0.27
CA ALA A 122 -18.98 2.06 0.44
C ALA A 122 -18.03 1.85 1.63
N PHE A 123 -17.09 2.77 1.91
CA PHE A 123 -16.07 2.57 2.95
C PHE A 123 -16.02 3.73 3.97
N PRO A 124 -15.34 3.54 5.12
CA PRO A 124 -15.11 4.61 6.10
C PRO A 124 -14.42 5.84 5.51
N LYS A 125 -14.63 7.01 6.13
CA LYS A 125 -14.15 8.33 5.63
C LYS A 125 -12.87 8.84 6.29
N SER A 126 -12.14 7.95 6.94
CA SER A 126 -10.83 8.20 7.54
C SER A 126 -9.86 7.09 7.14
N ILE A 127 -8.56 7.37 7.12
CA ILE A 127 -7.57 6.38 6.69
C ILE A 127 -7.47 5.27 7.73
N CYS A 128 -7.42 5.61 9.02
CA CYS A 128 -7.46 4.61 10.08
C CYS A 128 -8.78 3.84 10.11
N GLY A 129 -9.90 4.48 9.77
CA GLY A 129 -11.19 3.80 9.67
C GLY A 129 -11.20 2.72 8.59
N VAL A 130 -10.55 2.98 7.45
CA VAL A 130 -10.37 1.97 6.39
C VAL A 130 -9.40 0.88 6.84
N VAL A 131 -8.25 1.25 7.41
CA VAL A 131 -7.20 0.30 7.83
C VAL A 131 -7.68 -0.62 8.95
N TYR A 132 -8.44 -0.13 9.91
CA TYR A 132 -8.94 -0.92 11.03
C TYR A 132 -10.39 -1.41 10.82
N GLN A 133 -10.92 -1.32 9.61
CA GLN A 133 -12.27 -1.79 9.31
C GLN A 133 -12.40 -3.28 9.65
N ASN A 134 -13.42 -3.61 10.44
CA ASN A 134 -13.76 -4.97 10.83
C ASN A 134 -15.26 -5.10 11.15
N ASN A 135 -15.74 -6.33 11.29
CA ASN A 135 -17.11 -6.65 11.71
C ASN A 135 -17.17 -7.44 13.03
N GLY A 136 -16.13 -7.31 13.89
CA GLY A 136 -15.99 -8.05 15.15
C GLY A 136 -15.48 -9.50 15.00
N ARG A 137 -15.61 -10.13 13.83
CA ARG A 137 -15.06 -11.47 13.54
C ARG A 137 -13.95 -11.44 12.51
N ILE A 138 -14.06 -10.56 11.53
CA ILE A 138 -13.18 -10.47 10.38
C ILE A 138 -12.65 -9.05 10.27
N CYS A 139 -11.33 -8.93 10.18
CA CYS A 139 -10.64 -7.70 9.82
C CYS A 139 -10.44 -7.62 8.31
N GLN A 140 -10.58 -6.42 7.76
CA GLN A 140 -10.29 -6.13 6.35
C GLN A 140 -8.82 -6.34 6.01
N PHE A 141 -7.93 -5.99 6.94
CA PHE A 141 -6.49 -6.23 6.84
C PHE A 141 -6.11 -7.20 7.95
N THR A 142 -5.46 -8.31 7.61
CA THR A 142 -5.25 -9.44 8.53
C THR A 142 -4.41 -9.04 9.74
N PHE A 143 -3.43 -8.16 9.53
CA PHE A 143 -2.51 -7.66 10.56
C PHE A 143 -3.20 -6.97 11.76
N VAL A 144 -4.46 -6.54 11.57
CA VAL A 144 -5.28 -5.91 12.60
C VAL A 144 -5.80 -6.93 13.61
N CYS A 145 -6.13 -8.13 13.13
CA CYS A 145 -6.73 -9.23 13.90
C CYS A 145 -5.69 -10.28 14.35
N ASP A 146 -4.61 -10.48 13.62
CA ASP A 146 -3.65 -11.58 13.83
C ASP A 146 -2.59 -11.30 14.93
N GLY A 147 -2.65 -10.13 15.56
CA GLY A 147 -1.68 -9.70 16.58
C GLY A 147 -0.38 -9.13 16.01
N ALA A 148 -0.22 -8.95 14.70
CA ALA A 148 1.00 -8.45 14.08
C ALA A 148 1.48 -7.10 14.62
N LEU A 149 0.56 -6.26 15.06
CA LEU A 149 0.84 -4.97 15.67
C LEU A 149 1.53 -5.04 17.04
N THR A 150 1.54 -6.19 17.70
CA THR A 150 2.31 -6.38 18.95
C THR A 150 3.78 -6.67 18.67
N ARG A 151 4.13 -7.04 17.43
CA ARG A 151 5.50 -7.33 17.00
C ARG A 151 6.22 -6.04 16.60
N ARG A 152 7.49 -5.94 16.94
CA ARG A 152 8.33 -4.80 16.52
C ARG A 152 8.58 -4.86 15.00
N PRO A 153 8.25 -3.82 14.23
CA PRO A 153 8.54 -3.78 12.80
C PRO A 153 10.04 -3.75 12.50
N ALA A 154 10.43 -4.30 11.36
CA ALA A 154 11.79 -4.16 10.84
C ALA A 154 12.03 -2.70 10.40
N GLY A 155 13.04 -2.05 10.97
CA GLY A 155 13.24 -0.60 10.83
C GLY A 155 13.36 -0.10 9.39
N ALA A 156 14.14 -0.77 8.54
CA ALA A 156 14.33 -0.36 7.15
C ALA A 156 13.05 -0.50 6.31
N ALA A 157 12.35 -1.62 6.43
CA ALA A 157 11.08 -1.84 5.72
C ALA A 157 9.98 -0.89 6.21
N TRP A 158 9.95 -0.59 7.52
CA TRP A 158 9.07 0.43 8.08
C TRP A 158 9.33 1.82 7.50
N GLN A 159 10.59 2.27 7.46
CA GLN A 159 10.97 3.56 6.89
C GLN A 159 10.59 3.68 5.41
N GLN A 160 10.73 2.60 4.64
CA GLN A 160 10.28 2.57 3.25
C GLN A 160 8.75 2.69 3.14
N ALA A 161 8.00 1.95 3.96
CA ALA A 161 6.55 2.06 4.01
C ALA A 161 6.09 3.47 4.42
N GLU A 162 6.77 4.09 5.38
CA GLU A 162 6.49 5.44 5.84
C GLU A 162 6.76 6.49 4.76
N THR A 163 7.85 6.33 4.00
CA THR A 163 8.17 7.20 2.87
C THR A 163 7.07 7.15 1.80
N ILE A 164 6.58 5.95 1.51
CA ILE A 164 5.47 5.73 0.58
C ILE A 164 4.17 6.38 1.11
N ALA A 165 3.88 6.17 2.39
CA ALA A 165 2.72 6.77 3.03
C ALA A 165 2.78 8.31 2.99
N ARG A 166 3.91 8.92 3.34
CA ARG A 166 4.12 10.38 3.24
C ARG A 166 3.89 10.89 1.82
N ALA A 167 4.44 10.22 0.81
CA ALA A 167 4.26 10.60 -0.58
C ALA A 167 2.79 10.54 -1.00
N ALA A 168 2.08 9.46 -0.65
CA ALA A 168 0.65 9.31 -0.95
C ALA A 168 -0.21 10.37 -0.25
N LEU A 169 0.09 10.70 1.01
CA LEU A 169 -0.58 11.77 1.77
C LEU A 169 -0.25 13.18 1.24
N ALA A 170 0.86 13.33 0.51
CA ALA A 170 1.29 14.56 -0.15
C ALA A 170 0.83 14.68 -1.61
N GLY A 171 0.00 13.74 -2.10
CA GLY A 171 -0.61 13.83 -3.42
C GLY A 171 -0.01 12.95 -4.50
N TYR A 172 0.97 12.11 -4.17
CA TYR A 172 1.43 11.09 -5.12
C TYR A 172 0.27 10.14 -5.48
N VAL A 173 0.14 9.83 -6.77
CA VAL A 173 -0.88 8.91 -7.29
C VAL A 173 -0.22 7.74 -8.01
N GLU A 174 -0.51 6.52 -7.56
CA GLU A 174 -0.10 5.31 -8.26
C GLU A 174 -1.07 5.01 -9.41
N LYS A 175 -0.71 5.47 -10.62
CA LYS A 175 -1.62 5.46 -11.78
C LYS A 175 -1.94 4.05 -12.28
N SER A 176 -1.05 3.08 -12.04
CA SER A 176 -1.18 1.69 -12.49
C SER A 176 -2.36 0.93 -11.88
N VAL A 177 -2.99 1.46 -10.82
CA VAL A 177 -4.19 0.86 -10.20
C VAL A 177 -5.45 1.72 -10.32
N GLY A 178 -5.36 2.94 -10.88
CA GLY A 178 -6.49 3.84 -11.08
C GLY A 178 -7.42 3.96 -9.86
N SER A 179 -8.67 3.55 -10.05
CA SER A 179 -9.75 3.57 -9.04
C SER A 179 -9.92 2.24 -8.28
N ALA A 180 -8.91 1.36 -8.26
CA ALA A 180 -9.00 0.08 -7.55
C ALA A 180 -9.33 0.28 -6.07
N THR A 181 -10.23 -0.57 -5.57
CA THR A 181 -10.70 -0.59 -4.17
C THR A 181 -10.50 -1.97 -3.52
N HIS A 182 -10.09 -2.97 -4.29
CA HIS A 182 -9.88 -4.33 -3.80
C HIS A 182 -8.60 -4.89 -4.39
N TYR A 183 -7.95 -5.78 -3.67
CA TYR A 183 -6.87 -6.60 -4.18
C TYR A 183 -6.82 -7.92 -3.42
N HIS A 184 -6.13 -8.89 -4.00
CA HIS A 184 -5.74 -10.13 -3.31
C HIS A 184 -4.42 -10.63 -3.88
N ALA A 185 -3.75 -11.53 -3.16
CA ALA A 185 -2.57 -12.21 -3.66
C ALA A 185 -2.94 -13.20 -4.79
N ASN A 186 -2.07 -13.35 -5.79
CA ASN A 186 -2.30 -14.18 -6.98
C ASN A 186 -2.40 -15.69 -6.67
N TYR A 187 -1.95 -16.11 -5.49
CA TYR A 187 -2.08 -17.47 -4.96
C TYR A 187 -3.34 -17.66 -4.10
N VAL A 188 -4.27 -16.70 -4.12
CA VAL A 188 -5.60 -16.79 -3.51
C VAL A 188 -6.64 -16.44 -4.58
N ALA A 189 -7.74 -17.19 -4.68
CA ALA A 189 -8.82 -16.93 -5.63
C ALA A 189 -10.15 -16.77 -4.88
N PRO A 190 -10.50 -15.54 -4.44
CA PRO A 190 -11.75 -15.30 -3.72
C PRO A 190 -12.96 -15.30 -4.66
N ARG A 191 -14.13 -15.73 -4.16
CA ARG A 191 -15.36 -15.82 -4.96
C ARG A 191 -15.85 -14.47 -5.50
N TRP A 192 -15.48 -13.36 -4.87
CA TRP A 192 -15.84 -12.03 -5.33
C TRP A 192 -15.00 -11.54 -6.52
N ALA A 193 -13.80 -12.08 -6.76
CA ALA A 193 -12.90 -11.56 -7.80
C ALA A 193 -13.55 -11.51 -9.20
N PRO A 194 -14.28 -12.54 -9.67
CA PRO A 194 -14.98 -12.49 -10.96
C PRO A 194 -16.16 -11.49 -11.00
N LEU A 195 -16.63 -11.00 -9.86
CA LEU A 195 -17.72 -10.01 -9.79
C LEU A 195 -17.22 -8.57 -10.01
N LEU A 196 -15.91 -8.36 -9.94
CA LEU A 196 -15.25 -7.07 -10.06
C LEU A 196 -14.44 -6.97 -11.35
N ALA A 197 -14.05 -5.74 -11.70
CA ALA A 197 -13.23 -5.48 -12.87
C ALA A 197 -11.74 -5.58 -12.50
N LYS A 198 -11.03 -6.60 -13.01
CA LYS A 198 -9.59 -6.80 -12.83
C LYS A 198 -8.80 -5.69 -13.55
N VAL A 199 -8.04 -4.89 -12.82
CA VAL A 199 -7.38 -3.67 -13.33
C VAL A 199 -5.93 -3.92 -13.73
N SER A 200 -5.14 -4.44 -12.81
CA SER A 200 -3.70 -4.63 -12.97
C SER A 200 -3.20 -5.70 -12.02
N GLN A 201 -2.00 -6.21 -12.28
CA GLN A 201 -1.28 -7.08 -11.36
C GLN A 201 0.12 -6.52 -11.17
N LEU A 202 0.49 -6.22 -9.92
CA LEU A 202 1.79 -5.68 -9.54
C LEU A 202 2.37 -6.60 -8.48
N GLY A 203 3.52 -7.20 -8.79
CA GLY A 203 4.09 -8.27 -7.99
C GLY A 203 3.09 -9.42 -7.78
N GLN A 204 2.84 -9.77 -6.52
CA GLN A 204 1.88 -10.83 -6.17
C GLN A 204 0.44 -10.33 -6.09
N HIS A 205 0.18 -9.02 -6.12
CA HIS A 205 -1.16 -8.47 -5.96
C HIS A 205 -1.89 -8.27 -7.28
N ILE A 206 -3.14 -8.72 -7.32
CA ILE A 206 -4.09 -8.44 -8.40
C ILE A 206 -5.11 -7.43 -7.89
N PHE A 207 -5.24 -6.30 -8.57
CA PHE A 207 -6.07 -5.16 -8.18
C PHE A 207 -7.38 -5.13 -8.97
N TYR A 208 -8.47 -4.75 -8.29
CA TYR A 208 -9.81 -4.70 -8.84
C TYR A 208 -10.52 -3.41 -8.47
N ARG A 209 -11.37 -2.95 -9.39
CA ARG A 209 -12.32 -1.85 -9.18
C ARG A 209 -13.75 -2.36 -9.30
N TRP A 210 -14.70 -1.60 -8.75
CA TRP A 210 -16.11 -1.86 -8.97
C TRP A 210 -16.45 -1.87 -10.48
N PRO A 211 -17.41 -2.68 -10.93
CA PRO A 211 -17.87 -2.61 -12.31
C PRO A 211 -18.69 -1.33 -12.57
N GLY A 212 -18.92 -1.00 -13.85
CA GLY A 212 -19.81 0.08 -14.24
C GLY A 212 -19.42 1.46 -13.68
N SER A 213 -20.43 2.29 -13.40
CA SER A 213 -20.24 3.68 -12.94
C SER A 213 -19.60 3.80 -11.55
N TRP A 214 -19.78 2.84 -10.65
CA TRP A 214 -19.15 2.87 -9.31
C TRP A 214 -17.63 2.64 -9.36
N GLY A 215 -17.12 2.07 -10.44
CA GLY A 215 -15.70 1.91 -10.66
C GLY A 215 -15.03 3.13 -11.28
N GLN A 216 -15.78 4.19 -11.61
CA GLN A 216 -15.24 5.37 -12.28
C GLN A 216 -14.90 6.46 -11.26
N PRO A 217 -13.91 7.33 -11.54
CA PRO A 217 -13.51 8.40 -10.62
C PRO A 217 -14.65 9.28 -10.11
N ALA A 218 -15.73 9.44 -10.89
CA ALA A 218 -16.92 10.18 -10.50
C ALA A 218 -17.64 9.61 -9.26
N ALA A 219 -17.49 8.31 -8.95
CA ALA A 219 -18.07 7.69 -7.77
C ALA A 219 -17.30 7.97 -6.47
N PHE A 220 -16.08 8.51 -6.56
CA PHE A 220 -15.17 8.71 -5.42
C PHE A 220 -15.37 10.10 -4.81
N THR A 221 -16.58 10.35 -4.31
CA THR A 221 -17.03 11.66 -3.79
C THR A 221 -16.83 11.84 -2.28
N GLY A 222 -16.40 10.79 -1.59
CA GLY A 222 -16.15 10.78 -0.15
C GLY A 222 -15.10 11.81 0.25
N ARG A 223 -15.42 12.56 1.32
CA ARG A 223 -14.51 13.54 1.92
C ARG A 223 -13.84 12.95 3.14
N TYR A 224 -12.56 13.24 3.30
CA TYR A 224 -11.82 12.89 4.51
C TYR A 224 -12.36 13.69 5.70
N VAL A 225 -12.68 13.00 6.80
CA VAL A 225 -13.34 13.61 7.98
C VAL A 225 -12.41 13.79 9.19
N GLY A 226 -11.11 13.55 9.03
CA GLY A 226 -10.15 13.46 10.14
C GLY A 226 -10.00 12.04 10.67
N GLU A 227 -9.08 11.83 11.61
CA GLU A 227 -8.84 10.50 12.18
C GLU A 227 -9.60 10.29 13.50
N PRO A 228 -9.99 9.05 13.81
CA PRO A 228 -10.51 8.69 15.13
C PRO A 228 -9.56 9.13 16.24
N ARG A 229 -10.11 9.50 17.41
CA ARG A 229 -9.30 9.87 18.59
C ARG A 229 -8.39 8.74 19.05
N ASP A 230 -8.90 7.51 19.02
CA ASP A 230 -8.14 6.31 19.30
C ASP A 230 -8.32 5.31 18.13
N PRO A 231 -7.44 5.33 17.12
CA PRO A 231 -7.46 4.35 16.04
C PRO A 231 -7.27 2.91 16.50
N LEU A 232 -6.53 2.68 17.59
CA LEU A 232 -6.26 1.32 18.09
C LEU A 232 -7.49 0.72 18.76
N SER A 233 -8.38 1.54 19.32
CA SER A 233 -9.69 1.09 19.82
C SER A 233 -10.60 0.51 18.73
N LEU A 234 -10.32 0.78 17.45
CA LEU A 234 -11.08 0.18 16.35
C LEU A 234 -10.77 -1.30 16.15
N ARG A 235 -9.69 -1.81 16.75
CA ARG A 235 -9.32 -3.22 16.66
C ARG A 235 -10.33 -4.08 17.42
N PRO A 236 -10.66 -5.29 16.94
CA PRO A 236 -11.39 -6.25 17.76
C PRO A 236 -10.63 -6.50 19.05
N VAL A 237 -11.36 -6.54 20.17
CA VAL A 237 -10.80 -7.01 21.44
C VAL A 237 -10.40 -8.46 21.21
N ALA A 238 -9.11 -8.77 21.34
CA ALA A 238 -8.66 -10.16 21.29
C ALA A 238 -9.47 -10.94 22.34
N PRO A 239 -10.08 -12.09 22.00
CA PRO A 239 -10.82 -12.87 22.99
C PRO A 239 -9.87 -13.12 24.16
N ALA A 240 -10.25 -12.62 25.33
CA ALA A 240 -9.43 -12.80 26.50
C ALA A 240 -9.41 -14.30 26.81
N VAL A 241 -8.28 -14.96 26.55
CA VAL A 241 -8.05 -16.33 26.99
C VAL A 241 -7.80 -16.26 28.50
N PHE A 242 -8.85 -15.99 29.26
CA PHE A 242 -8.85 -16.22 30.70
C PHE A 242 -9.24 -17.68 30.91
N GLY A 243 -8.25 -18.57 30.84
CA GLY A 243 -8.37 -19.85 31.53
C GLY A 243 -8.46 -19.61 33.04
N PRO A 244 -9.15 -20.46 33.81
CA PRO A 244 -9.10 -20.38 35.26
C PRO A 244 -7.64 -20.48 35.71
N ILE A 245 -7.16 -19.47 36.42
CA ILE A 245 -5.83 -19.52 37.05
C ILE A 245 -5.95 -20.49 38.23
N THR A 246 -5.60 -21.75 38.02
CA THR A 246 -5.33 -22.67 39.13
C THR A 246 -3.94 -22.35 39.65
N ALA A 247 -3.78 -22.33 40.98
CA ALA A 247 -2.52 -21.99 41.65
C ALA A 247 -1.36 -22.94 41.29
N ASP A 248 -1.63 -24.07 40.63
CA ASP A 248 -0.65 -25.07 40.23
C ASP A 248 -0.09 -24.88 38.80
N ALA A 249 -0.56 -23.89 38.03
CA ALA A 249 -0.20 -23.71 36.62
C ALA A 249 1.06 -22.84 36.38
N VAL A 250 2.00 -22.77 37.34
CA VAL A 250 3.33 -22.12 37.16
C VAL A 250 4.37 -23.11 36.62
N THR A 251 3.93 -24.20 35.99
CA THR A 251 4.81 -24.97 35.09
C THR A 251 4.38 -24.68 33.67
N ALA A 252 5.32 -24.16 32.88
CA ALA A 252 5.12 -23.81 31.49
C ALA A 252 4.57 -25.02 30.72
N ALA A 253 3.27 -25.02 30.44
CA ALA A 253 2.69 -25.98 29.52
C ALA A 253 3.41 -25.84 28.16
N PRO A 254 3.78 -26.95 27.51
CA PRO A 254 4.42 -26.88 26.21
C PRO A 254 3.49 -26.16 25.24
N VAL A 255 4.05 -25.20 24.50
CA VAL A 255 3.35 -24.48 23.44
C VAL A 255 2.95 -25.50 22.37
N VAL A 256 1.70 -25.92 22.38
CA VAL A 256 1.16 -26.74 21.30
C VAL A 256 0.88 -25.81 20.13
N ALA A 257 1.65 -25.96 19.06
CA ALA A 257 1.40 -25.25 17.82
C ALA A 257 -0.05 -25.55 17.36
N GLY A 258 -0.85 -24.51 17.17
CA GLY A 258 -2.15 -24.63 16.53
C GLY A 258 -2.03 -25.23 15.12
N PRO A 259 -3.14 -25.70 14.54
CA PRO A 259 -3.11 -26.32 13.22
C PRO A 259 -2.43 -25.40 12.20
N PRO A 260 -1.55 -25.94 11.34
CA PRO A 260 -0.82 -25.14 10.37
C PRO A 260 -1.80 -24.51 9.38
N VAL A 261 -1.87 -23.18 9.40
CA VAL A 261 -2.53 -22.41 8.34
C VAL A 261 -1.61 -22.47 7.12
N PRO A 262 -2.08 -22.89 5.93
CA PRO A 262 -1.27 -22.85 4.72
C PRO A 262 -0.88 -21.40 4.41
N ARG A 263 0.42 -21.09 4.41
CA ARG A 263 0.95 -19.74 4.11
C ARG A 263 1.84 -19.81 2.86
N ALA A 264 1.90 -18.70 2.12
CA ALA A 264 2.86 -18.55 1.04
C ALA A 264 4.28 -18.35 1.64
N GLU A 265 5.31 -18.81 0.94
CA GLU A 265 6.72 -18.71 1.36
C GLU A 265 7.21 -17.27 1.59
N ASN A 266 6.48 -16.27 1.10
CA ASN A 266 6.79 -14.83 1.24
C ASN A 266 5.84 -14.09 2.20
N ASP A 267 5.02 -14.81 2.97
CA ASP A 267 4.12 -14.23 3.96
C ASP A 267 4.89 -13.80 5.23
N VAL A 268 4.79 -12.52 5.61
CA VAL A 268 5.44 -11.94 6.81
C VAL A 268 4.58 -11.94 8.06
N GLY A 269 3.57 -12.81 8.10
CA GLY A 269 3.08 -13.43 9.32
C GLY A 269 4.15 -14.28 10.02
N GLY A 270 5.31 -13.69 10.34
CA GLY A 270 6.40 -14.34 11.05
C GLY A 270 5.98 -14.74 12.47
N LEU A 271 6.00 -16.04 12.73
CA LEU A 271 6.13 -16.60 14.06
C LEU A 271 7.55 -16.28 14.55
N LEU A 272 7.66 -15.35 15.49
CA LEU A 272 8.92 -15.04 16.17
C LEU A 272 9.22 -16.09 17.23
N ASP A 273 10.48 -16.51 17.29
CA ASP A 273 11.05 -17.40 18.30
C ASP A 273 10.95 -16.76 19.70
N THR A 274 10.09 -17.32 20.55
CA THR A 274 9.78 -16.84 21.89
C THR A 274 10.86 -17.16 22.92
N THR A 275 11.94 -17.87 22.56
CA THR A 275 13.06 -18.15 23.47
C THR A 275 13.95 -16.93 23.73
N LYS A 276 13.78 -15.85 22.95
CA LYS A 276 14.51 -14.59 23.11
C LYS A 276 13.60 -13.54 23.75
N GLY A 277 13.55 -13.52 25.08
CA GLY A 277 12.74 -12.58 25.85
C GLY A 277 12.98 -11.12 25.42
N TRP A 278 11.92 -10.32 25.33
CA TRP A 278 12.03 -8.90 25.01
C TRP A 278 10.99 -8.05 25.76
N THR A 279 11.49 -7.01 26.43
CA THR A 279 10.74 -5.87 26.97
C THR A 279 10.70 -4.75 25.93
N LEU A 280 9.53 -4.11 25.78
CA LEU A 280 9.30 -3.03 24.81
C LEU A 280 10.08 -1.77 25.23
N SER A 281 10.98 -1.28 24.37
CA SER A 281 11.51 0.09 24.44
C SER A 281 11.33 0.74 23.08
N ILE A 282 10.31 1.60 22.97
CA ILE A 282 10.09 2.47 21.81
C ILE A 282 10.72 3.83 22.16
N PRO A 283 11.82 4.25 21.51
CA PRO A 283 12.40 5.57 21.73
C PRO A 283 11.53 6.67 21.13
N ASP A 284 11.61 7.87 21.72
CA ASP A 284 10.90 9.06 21.26
C ASP A 284 11.33 9.41 19.81
N PRO A 285 10.39 9.76 18.90
CA PRO A 285 10.69 10.17 17.52
C PRO A 285 11.74 11.29 17.38
N ARG A 286 11.98 12.09 18.43
CA ARG A 286 13.00 13.16 18.42
C ARG A 286 14.41 12.63 18.68
N GLU A 287 14.54 11.51 19.41
CA GLU A 287 15.84 10.93 19.79
C GLU A 287 16.53 10.20 18.61
N THR A 288 15.74 9.71 17.66
CA THR A 288 16.25 8.99 16.47
C THR A 288 16.83 9.89 15.39
N SER A 289 16.48 11.19 15.38
CA SER A 289 17.02 12.17 14.43
C SER A 289 18.53 12.45 14.63
N GLY A 290 18.99 12.43 15.90
CA GLY A 290 20.40 12.70 16.24
C GLY A 290 21.33 11.53 15.96
N ALA A 291 20.87 10.29 16.16
CA ALA A 291 21.69 9.09 15.93
C ALA A 291 21.90 8.81 14.44
N ALA A 292 20.85 8.97 13.61
CA ALA A 292 20.96 8.83 12.16
C ALA A 292 21.88 9.90 11.54
N SER A 293 21.80 11.14 12.01
CA SER A 293 22.67 12.23 11.54
C SER A 293 24.15 12.00 11.90
N LYS A 294 24.43 11.44 13.09
CA LYS A 294 25.80 11.06 13.51
C LYS A 294 26.36 9.89 12.70
N LEU A 295 25.51 8.93 12.33
CA LEU A 295 25.91 7.80 11.50
C LEU A 295 26.22 8.22 10.05
N ILE A 296 25.44 9.14 9.48
CA ILE A 296 25.70 9.71 8.16
C ILE A 296 27.03 10.50 8.16
N ALA A 297 27.24 11.36 9.17
CA ALA A 297 28.50 12.09 9.30
C ALA A 297 29.73 11.19 9.53
N ALA A 298 29.55 10.01 10.13
CA ALA A 298 30.61 9.02 10.30
C ALA A 298 30.90 8.26 8.99
N GLN A 299 29.88 8.00 8.17
CA GLN A 299 30.04 7.37 6.86
C GLN A 299 30.71 8.29 5.84
N GLU A 300 30.38 9.59 5.85
CA GLU A 300 31.01 10.58 4.98
C GLU A 300 32.51 10.77 5.30
N ARG A 301 32.90 10.72 6.59
CA ARG A 301 34.32 10.73 6.99
C ARG A 301 35.09 9.50 6.56
N LYS A 302 34.42 8.35 6.43
CA LYS A 302 35.04 7.09 5.97
C LYS A 302 35.23 7.06 4.46
N ALA A 303 34.40 7.80 3.71
CA ALA A 303 34.51 7.95 2.25
C ALA A 303 35.60 8.95 1.81
N ALA A 304 36.08 9.82 2.70
CA ALA A 304 37.03 10.88 2.38
C ALA A 304 38.52 10.53 2.51
N LYS A 305 38.91 9.26 2.73
CA LYS A 305 40.33 8.87 2.70
C LYS A 305 40.81 8.70 1.25
N PRO A 306 41.81 9.47 0.76
CA PRO A 306 42.35 9.31 -0.58
C PRO A 306 43.13 7.99 -0.72
N VAL A 307 42.96 7.34 -1.87
CA VAL A 307 43.74 6.17 -2.30
C VAL A 307 45.12 6.66 -2.76
N GLU A 308 46.16 6.20 -2.09
CA GLU A 308 47.56 6.40 -2.49
C GLU A 308 47.82 5.61 -3.78
N THR A 309 48.20 6.30 -4.86
CA THR A 309 48.43 5.71 -6.18
C THR A 309 49.89 5.27 -6.31
N ALA A 310 50.07 4.02 -6.74
CA ALA A 310 51.36 3.40 -7.04
C ALA A 310 52.05 4.10 -8.21
N ALA A 311 53.31 4.50 -8.03
CA ALA A 311 54.18 5.00 -9.09
C ALA A 311 54.92 3.82 -9.76
N ALA A 312 54.80 3.71 -11.07
CA ALA A 312 55.66 2.88 -11.91
C ALA A 312 56.24 3.73 -13.05
N GLY A 313 57.57 3.75 -13.12
CA GLY A 313 58.33 3.88 -14.37
C GLY A 313 58.73 5.29 -14.82
N THR A 314 60.03 5.59 -14.70
CA THR A 314 60.69 6.43 -15.71
C THR A 314 62.08 5.87 -15.98
N VAL A 315 62.24 5.23 -17.13
CA VAL A 315 63.52 4.97 -17.78
C VAL A 315 63.71 6.10 -18.78
N ALA A 316 64.72 6.94 -18.56
CA ALA A 316 65.22 7.88 -19.55
C ALA A 316 66.75 7.84 -19.49
N GLY A 317 67.37 7.54 -20.63
CA GLY A 317 68.81 7.44 -20.77
C GLY A 317 69.48 8.78 -21.03
N ALA A 318 70.80 8.71 -20.84
CA ALA A 318 71.87 9.34 -21.61
C ALA A 318 72.63 10.54 -21.00
N ILE A 319 73.96 10.38 -21.09
CA ILE A 319 75.06 11.34 -21.36
C ILE A 319 75.52 12.36 -20.32
N SER A 320 76.69 12.06 -19.72
CA SER A 320 77.96 12.86 -19.71
C SER A 320 78.87 12.22 -18.63
N GLY A 321 80.15 11.90 -18.77
CA GLY A 321 81.23 12.48 -19.55
C GLY A 321 82.40 12.79 -18.61
N THR A 322 83.57 12.20 -18.90
CA THR A 322 84.94 12.63 -18.54
C THR A 322 85.60 12.34 -17.18
N ARG A 323 86.76 11.66 -17.33
CA ARG A 323 87.99 11.50 -16.52
C ARG A 323 88.00 10.50 -15.37
#